data_AF-A0A7J5ZPE9-F1
#
_entry.id   AF-A0A7J5ZPE9-F1
#
_cell.length_a   1.000
_cell.length_b   1.000
_cell.length_c   1.000
_cell.angle_alpha   90.00
_cell.angle_beta   90.00
_cell.angle_gamma   90.00
#
_symmetry.space_group_name_H-M   'P 1'
#
loop_
_entity.id
_entity.type
_entity.pdbx_description
1 polymer ?
#
loop_
_entity_poly.entity_id
_entity_poly.type
_entity_poly.pdbx_seq_one_letter_code
_entity_poly.pdbx_strand_id
1 'polypeptide(L)' 'MLYNCFSSAITGALNKVDGIMNSYKYQSILVENNQVSASKLKMKRISTFSMTTTQTYIQINKGMA' A
#
# COMPACT_ATOMS: atom_id res chain seq x y z
N MET A 1 3.29 -12.71 -7.93
CA MET A 1 3.44 -11.24 -8.02
C MET A 1 3.79 -10.71 -6.63
N LEU A 2 4.42 -9.54 -6.51
CA LEU A 2 4.68 -8.92 -5.20
C LEU A 2 3.84 -7.66 -5.05
N TYR A 3 3.30 -7.46 -3.86
CA TYR A 3 2.61 -6.26 -3.43
C TYR A 3 3.45 -5.59 -2.34
N ASN A 4 3.71 -4.30 -2.49
CA ASN A 4 4.36 -3.53 -1.45
C ASN A 4 3.67 -2.18 -1.28
N CYS A 5 3.56 -1.74 -0.04
CA CYS A 5 3.11 -0.40 0.31
C CYS A 5 4.28 0.32 0.99
N PHE A 6 4.66 1.50 0.51
CA PHE A 6 5.74 2.28 1.11
C PHE A 6 5.40 3.76 1.18
N SER A 7 6.08 4.43 2.10
CA SER A 7 6.12 5.89 2.17
C SER A 7 7.52 6.38 1.80
N SER A 8 7.69 7.69 1.60
CA SER A 8 9.02 8.29 1.37
C SER A 8 10.01 8.07 2.52
N ALA A 9 9.53 7.74 3.73
CA ALA A 9 10.36 7.60 4.92
C ALA A 9 10.61 6.14 5.37
N ILE A 10 9.67 5.23 5.09
CA ILE A 10 9.67 3.85 5.61
C ILE A 10 9.04 2.91 4.57
N THR A 11 9.60 1.71 4.42
CA THR A 11 9.01 0.61 3.64
C THR A 11 8.01 -0.17 4.50
N GLY A 12 6.81 -0.43 3.96
CA GLY A 12 5.79 -1.22 4.63
C GLY A 12 5.93 -2.72 4.35
N ALA A 13 4.82 -3.45 4.44
CA ALA A 13 4.83 -4.90 4.26
C ALA A 13 4.92 -5.29 2.78
N LEU A 14 5.88 -6.17 2.48
CA LEU A 14 5.99 -6.86 1.20
C LEU A 14 5.20 -8.17 1.28
N ASN A 15 4.12 -8.27 0.51
CA ASN A 15 3.26 -9.44 0.46
C ASN A 15 3.41 -10.16 -0.88
N LYS A 16 3.52 -11.49 -0.82
CA LYS A 16 3.42 -12.32 -2.01
C LYS A 16 1.95 -12.44 -2.42
N VAL A 17 1.68 -12.22 -3.70
CA VAL A 17 0.36 -12.40 -4.30
C VAL A 17 0.42 -13.59 -5.24
N ASP A 18 -0.37 -14.60 -4.92
CA ASP A 18 -0.43 -15.83 -5.68
C ASP A 18 -1.39 -15.70 -6.88
N GLY A 19 -0.87 -16.09 -8.06
CA GLY A 19 -1.57 -16.00 -9.33
C GLY A 19 -1.75 -14.57 -9.86
N ILE A 20 -2.71 -14.42 -10.78
CA ILE A 20 -3.07 -13.13 -11.37
C ILE A 20 -3.80 -12.28 -10.33
N MET A 21 -3.40 -11.01 -10.20
CA MET A 21 -4.09 -10.03 -9.37
C MET A 21 -5.32 -9.53 -10.10
N ASN A 22 -6.49 -9.92 -9.60
CA ASN A 22 -7.77 -9.38 -10.03
C ASN A 22 -8.27 -8.33 -9.01
N SER A 23 -9.37 -7.64 -9.35
CA SER A 23 -9.97 -6.60 -8.52
C SER A 23 -10.33 -7.09 -7.11
N TYR A 24 -10.88 -8.29 -6.97
CA TYR A 24 -11.24 -8.87 -5.68
C TYR A 24 -10.03 -9.11 -4.78
N LYS A 25 -8.98 -9.75 -5.30
CA LYS A 25 -7.73 -9.97 -4.56
C LYS A 25 -7.07 -8.66 -4.17
N TYR A 26 -7.10 -7.67 -5.06
CA TYR A 26 -6.57 -6.34 -4.77
C TYR A 26 -7.34 -5.67 -3.62
N GLN A 27 -8.68 -5.72 -3.63
CA GLN A 27 -9.49 -5.19 -2.53
C GLN A 27 -9.20 -5.90 -1.20
N SER A 28 -9.09 -7.23 -1.19
CA SER A 28 -8.72 -7.99 0.02
C SER A 28 -7.36 -7.55 0.58
N ILE A 29 -6.35 -7.41 -0.29
CA ILE A 29 -5.02 -6.96 0.12
C ILE A 29 -5.07 -5.54 0.70
N LEU A 30 -5.86 -4.63 0.11
CA LEU A 30 -6.02 -3.28 0.66
C LEU A 30 -6.68 -3.30 2.04
N VAL A 31 -7.74 -4.08 2.23
CA VAL A 31 -8.44 -4.17 3.53
C VAL A 31 -7.51 -4.74 4.61
N GLU A 32 -6.78 -5.82 4.29
CA GLU A 32 -5.88 -6.49 5.23
C GLU A 32 -4.64 -5.65 5.55
N ASN A 33 -4.10 -4.92 4.58
CA ASN A 33 -2.78 -4.30 4.71
C ASN A 33 -2.78 -2.78 4.85
N ASN A 34 -3.84 -2.06 4.46
CA ASN A 34 -3.79 -0.58 4.51
C ASN A 34 -3.71 -0.05 5.92
N GLN A 35 -4.55 -0.53 6.84
CA GLN A 35 -4.51 -0.04 8.23
C GLN A 35 -3.20 -0.41 8.91
N VAL A 36 -2.76 -1.66 8.74
CA VAL A 36 -1.49 -2.16 9.30
C VAL A 36 -0.30 -1.39 8.73
N SER A 37 -0.29 -1.14 7.42
CA SER A 37 0.77 -0.37 6.76
C SER A 37 0.74 1.09 7.19
N ALA A 38 -0.43 1.73 7.26
CA ALA A 38 -0.55 3.11 7.72
C ALA A 38 -0.03 3.30 9.15
N SER A 39 -0.33 2.36 10.06
CA SER A 39 0.22 2.35 11.41
C SER A 39 1.74 2.13 11.43
N LYS A 40 2.26 1.14 10.69
CA LYS A 40 3.71 0.87 10.60
C LYS A 40 4.49 2.04 9.99
N LEU A 41 3.91 2.69 9.00
CA LEU A 41 4.49 3.83 8.28
C LEU A 41 4.35 5.15 9.06
N LYS A 42 3.80 5.13 10.28
CA LYS A 42 3.58 6.31 11.14
C LYS A 42 2.87 7.44 10.38
N MET A 43 1.88 7.07 9.57
CA MET A 43 1.14 8.03 8.76
C MET A 43 0.26 8.89 9.67
N LYS A 44 0.26 10.21 9.43
CA LYS A 44 -0.65 11.13 10.12
C LYS A 44 -2.07 10.97 9.53
N ARG A 45 -3.08 11.55 10.19
CA ARG A 45 -4.51 11.49 9.81
C ARG A 45 -4.82 11.84 8.34
N ILE A 46 -3.92 12.53 7.65
CA ILE A 46 -4.05 12.87 6.23
C ILE A 46 -2.87 12.24 5.48
N SER A 47 -3.18 11.24 4.67
CA SER A 47 -2.23 10.49 3.84
C SER A 47 -2.81 10.32 2.44
N THR A 48 -2.00 10.58 1.42
CA THR A 48 -2.43 10.46 0.02
C THR A 48 -1.95 9.14 -0.54
N PHE A 49 -2.90 8.32 -0.99
CA PHE A 49 -2.64 7.03 -1.63
C PHE A 49 -2.49 7.20 -3.14
N SER A 50 -1.39 6.70 -3.72
CA SER A 50 -1.13 6.68 -5.16
C SER A 50 -0.85 5.26 -5.64
N MET A 51 -1.40 4.88 -6.79
CA MET A 51 -1.16 3.61 -7.46
C MET A 51 -1.05 3.85 -8.97
N THR A 52 -0.18 3.12 -9.66
CA THR A 52 -0.13 3.13 -11.13
C THR A 52 -0.97 1.99 -11.72
N THR A 53 -1.63 2.25 -12.86
CA THR A 53 -2.47 1.24 -13.56
C THR A 53 -1.66 0.14 -14.23
N THR A 54 -0.34 0.31 -14.35
CA THR A 54 0.58 -0.59 -15.07
C THR A 54 1.60 -1.29 -14.17
N GLN A 55 1.81 -0.83 -12.92
CA GLN A 55 2.72 -1.48 -11.97
C GLN A 55 2.17 -1.46 -10.53
N THR A 56 2.31 -2.62 -9.88
CA THR A 56 1.82 -3.00 -8.54
C THR A 56 2.54 -2.28 -7.39
N TYR A 57 2.71 -0.97 -7.47
CA TYR A 57 3.32 -0.19 -6.41
C TYR A 57 2.35 0.86 -5.91
N ILE A 58 2.24 0.92 -4.58
CA ILE A 58 1.48 1.92 -3.88
C ILE A 58 2.45 2.86 -3.18
N GLN A 59 2.42 4.13 -3.59
CA GLN A 59 3.15 5.21 -2.94
C GLN A 59 2.16 5.97 -2.05
N ILE A 60 2.43 6.01 -0.74
CA ILE A 60 1.65 6.83 0.18
C ILE A 60 2.48 8.03 0.66
N ASN A 61 2.05 9.23 0.28
CA ASN A 61 2.71 10.47 0.65
C ASN A 61 2.20 10.94 2.02
N LYS A 62 3.14 11.27 2.91
CA LYS A 62 2.83 11.89 4.20
C LYS A 62 2.40 13.34 3.97
N GLY A 63 1.18 13.69 4.38
CA GLY A 63 0.74 15.08 4.38
C GLY A 63 1.64 15.92 5.29
N MET A 64 2.19 17.00 4.74
CA MET A 64 2.82 18.06 5.53
C MET A 64 1.70 18.82 6.25
N ALA A 65 1.82 18.94 7.56
CA ALA A 65 1.02 19.84 8.38
C ALA A 65 1.80 21.14 8.53
#